data_AF-A0A2H9MIC1-F1
#
_entry.id   AF-A0A2H9MIC1-F1
#
_cell.length_a   1.000
_cell.length_b   1.000
_cell.length_c   1.000
_cell.angle_alpha   90.00
_cell.angle_beta   90.00
_cell.angle_gamma   90.00
#
_symmetry.space_group_name_H-M   'P 1'
#
loop_
_entity.id
_entity.type
_entity.pdbx_description
1 polymer ?
#
loop_
_entity_poly.entity_id
_entity_poly.type
_entity_poly.pdbx_seq_one_letter_code
_entity_poly.pdbx_strand_id
1 'polypeptide(L)'
;SNIFYGWEYFTTESFMVKVKTLKTNPCIMKVKIKNKTENIRAVWMEKNVIQMIDQRKLPFELKFFNARNYNDVAFAIKNMAVRGAPSIGAAAVYGIAQAHAQKKDIKNAAKILRNTRPTAHDLFYAIDYMLKEIKSGNDAKNSAEKYVESLVNECRMIGVHGEKLIKNNYRILTHCNAGALATVDYGTALAPMRFAHYNKKNVFVFVDETRPRLQGMLTSWELLNENIKHRVIPDNA
;
A
#
# COMPACT_ATOMS: atom_id res chain seq x y z
N SER A 1 19.61 -24.48 -34.87
CA SER A 1 19.31 -24.94 -33.51
C SER A 1 20.06 -24.06 -32.53
N ASN A 2 19.32 -23.53 -31.56
CA ASN A 2 19.74 -22.75 -30.37
C ASN A 2 20.40 -21.37 -30.57
N ILE A 3 19.52 -20.36 -30.59
CA ILE A 3 19.80 -18.94 -30.37
C ILE A 3 19.83 -18.71 -28.85
N PHE A 4 20.96 -18.25 -28.32
CA PHE A 4 21.11 -17.73 -26.97
C PHE A 4 20.54 -16.31 -26.91
N TYR A 5 19.55 -16.08 -26.05
CA TYR A 5 19.12 -14.72 -25.68
C TYR A 5 19.90 -14.25 -24.45
N GLY A 6 20.67 -13.18 -24.64
CA GLY A 6 21.43 -12.50 -23.60
C GLY A 6 20.52 -11.81 -22.58
N TRP A 7 20.79 -12.06 -21.31
CA TRP A 7 20.22 -11.33 -20.19
C TRP A 7 21.21 -10.23 -19.82
N GLU A 8 20.92 -8.99 -20.19
CA GLU A 8 21.65 -7.84 -19.68
C GLU A 8 21.33 -7.66 -18.18
N TYR A 9 22.36 -7.85 -17.37
CA TYR A 9 22.39 -7.48 -15.96
C TYR A 9 22.34 -5.95 -15.86
N PHE A 10 21.16 -5.37 -15.65
CA PHE A 10 21.06 -3.96 -15.30
C PHE A 10 21.52 -3.76 -13.86
N THR A 11 22.67 -3.09 -13.72
CA THR A 11 23.32 -2.71 -12.48
C THR A 11 22.42 -1.80 -11.63
N THR A 12 22.47 -2.04 -10.32
CA THR A 12 21.54 -1.53 -9.29
C THR A 12 21.72 -0.04 -8.92
N GLU A 13 22.26 0.80 -9.79
CA GLU A 13 22.56 2.22 -9.48
C GLU A 13 21.56 3.22 -10.07
N SER A 14 20.69 2.82 -11.00
CA SER A 14 19.75 3.72 -11.69
C SER A 14 18.30 3.70 -11.18
N PHE A 15 18.01 2.98 -10.09
CA PHE A 15 16.68 2.87 -9.48
C PHE A 15 16.65 3.38 -8.03
N MET A 16 17.17 4.58 -7.76
CA MET A 16 16.60 5.39 -6.68
C MET A 16 15.46 6.21 -7.27
N VAL A 17 14.27 5.59 -7.33
CA VAL A 17 13.01 6.33 -7.44
C VAL A 17 13.08 7.41 -6.36
N LYS A 18 13.02 8.68 -6.75
CA LYS A 18 12.89 9.77 -5.80
C LYS A 18 11.55 9.56 -5.10
N VAL A 19 11.56 8.84 -3.98
CA VAL A 19 10.49 8.90 -2.99
C VAL A 19 10.26 10.39 -2.80
N LYS A 20 9.04 10.86 -3.10
CA LYS A 20 8.60 12.19 -2.74
C LYS A 20 8.71 12.25 -1.22
N THR A 21 9.83 12.76 -0.72
CA THR A 21 10.10 12.88 0.71
C THR A 21 9.04 13.82 1.26
N LEU A 22 7.99 13.23 1.84
CA LEU A 22 6.95 13.98 2.53
C LEU A 22 7.64 14.71 3.69
N LYS A 23 7.28 15.98 3.91
CA LYS A 23 7.71 16.73 5.10
C LYS A 23 7.45 15.85 6.32
N THR A 24 8.48 15.73 7.16
CA THR A 24 8.66 14.78 8.26
C THR A 24 7.45 14.71 9.19
N ASN A 25 6.52 13.80 8.92
CA ASN A 25 5.59 13.32 9.94
C ASN A 25 6.19 12.04 10.53
N PRO A 26 6.33 11.94 11.86
CA PRO A 26 6.69 10.68 12.48
C PRO A 26 5.62 9.63 12.12
N CYS A 27 6.02 8.37 11.97
CA CYS A 27 5.16 7.21 11.69
C CYS A 27 4.83 6.88 10.22
N ILE A 28 5.39 7.57 9.22
CA ILE A 28 5.39 7.08 7.83
C ILE A 28 6.04 5.70 7.78
N MET A 29 5.51 4.77 6.97
CA MET A 29 6.04 3.42 6.81
C MET A 29 7.52 3.48 6.41
N LYS A 30 8.34 2.84 7.23
CA LYS A 30 9.77 2.69 6.98
C LYS A 30 10.08 1.30 6.46
N VAL A 31 11.01 1.22 5.54
CA VAL A 31 11.49 -0.02 4.95
C VAL A 31 13.01 -0.02 5.02
N LYS A 32 13.58 -1.06 5.62
CA LYS A 32 15.03 -1.29 5.68
C LYS A 32 15.48 -1.91 4.37
N ILE A 33 16.37 -1.22 3.67
CA ILE A 33 16.99 -1.66 2.41
C ILE A 33 18.50 -1.64 2.59
N LYS A 34 19.12 -2.82 2.68
CA LYS A 34 20.54 -2.97 3.01
C LYS A 34 20.89 -2.19 4.29
N ASN A 35 21.73 -1.16 4.19
CA ASN A 35 22.20 -0.35 5.31
C ASN A 35 21.42 0.97 5.48
N LYS A 36 20.28 1.14 4.79
CA LYS A 36 19.47 2.36 4.83
C LYS A 36 18.04 2.06 5.23
N THR A 37 17.38 3.07 5.78
CA THR A 37 15.94 3.04 6.06
C THR A 37 15.28 4.12 5.21
N GLU A 38 14.33 3.70 4.38
CA GLU A 38 13.62 4.57 3.45
C GLU A 38 12.15 4.66 3.83
N ASN A 39 11.53 5.82 3.61
CA ASN A 39 10.09 5.99 3.73
C ASN A 39 9.45 5.57 2.41
N ILE A 40 8.56 4.58 2.41
CA ILE A 40 7.99 4.05 1.16
C ILE A 40 6.48 3.92 1.34
N ARG A 41 5.71 4.35 0.33
CA ARG A 41 4.26 4.10 0.27
C ARG A 41 3.98 2.74 -0.34
N ALA A 42 2.88 2.11 0.05
CA ALA A 42 2.47 0.85 -0.55
C ALA A 42 2.11 0.97 -2.04
N VAL A 43 1.52 2.11 -2.43
CA VAL A 43 1.12 2.46 -3.79
C VAL A 43 1.39 3.95 -4.01
N TRP A 44 2.00 4.32 -5.14
CA TRP A 44 2.17 5.71 -5.56
C TRP A 44 2.19 5.81 -7.08
N MET A 45 2.05 7.03 -7.61
CA MET A 45 2.15 7.28 -9.04
C MET A 45 3.30 8.25 -9.32
N GLU A 46 4.24 7.83 -10.16
CA GLU A 46 5.31 8.70 -10.65
C GLU A 46 5.14 8.90 -12.16
N LYS A 47 5.04 10.16 -12.58
CA LYS A 47 4.67 10.55 -13.95
C LYS A 47 3.34 9.89 -14.37
N ASN A 48 3.42 8.83 -15.18
CA ASN A 48 2.29 8.03 -15.68
C ASN A 48 2.44 6.53 -15.36
N VAL A 49 3.34 6.16 -14.45
CA VAL A 49 3.55 4.77 -14.02
C VAL A 49 3.12 4.65 -12.57
N ILE A 50 2.26 3.69 -12.30
CA ILE A 50 1.80 3.38 -10.95
C ILE A 50 2.74 2.32 -10.41
N GLN A 51 3.33 2.60 -9.26
CA GLN A 51 4.27 1.70 -8.60
C GLN A 51 3.65 1.23 -7.30
N MET A 52 3.87 -0.04 -6.98
CA MET A 52 3.39 -0.64 -5.75
C MET A 52 4.40 -1.66 -5.23
N ILE A 53 4.47 -1.83 -3.91
CA ILE A 53 5.20 -2.95 -3.33
C ILE A 53 4.45 -4.23 -3.71
N ASP A 54 5.13 -5.20 -4.33
CA ASP A 54 4.53 -6.49 -4.67
C ASP A 54 4.41 -7.35 -3.41
N GLN A 55 3.23 -7.26 -2.77
CA GLN A 55 2.95 -7.93 -1.50
C GLN A 55 2.98 -9.46 -1.59
N ARG A 56 3.04 -10.05 -2.79
CA ARG A 56 3.17 -11.51 -2.96
C ARG A 56 4.59 -12.01 -2.72
N LYS A 57 5.57 -11.10 -2.76
CA LYS A 57 7.00 -11.42 -2.61
C LYS A 57 7.48 -11.23 -1.17
N LEU A 58 6.75 -10.44 -0.38
CA LEU A 58 6.97 -10.30 1.05
C LEU A 58 6.60 -11.60 1.80
N PRO A 59 7.26 -11.92 2.93
CA PRO A 59 8.30 -11.12 3.59
C PRO A 59 9.73 -11.34 3.03
N PHE A 60 9.91 -12.26 2.08
CA PHE A 60 11.24 -12.73 1.65
C PHE A 60 11.96 -11.75 0.72
N GLU A 61 11.22 -11.03 -0.12
CA GLU A 61 11.82 -10.15 -1.11
C GLU A 61 11.00 -8.87 -1.28
N LEU A 62 11.66 -7.73 -1.13
CA LEU A 62 11.09 -6.42 -1.47
C LEU A 62 11.24 -6.19 -2.98
N LYS A 63 10.14 -6.33 -3.71
CA LYS A 63 10.04 -5.99 -5.14
C LYS A 63 8.93 -4.98 -5.38
N PHE A 64 9.07 -4.24 -6.48
CA PHE A 64 8.08 -3.29 -6.93
C PHE A 64 7.40 -3.79 -8.21
N PHE A 65 6.08 -3.70 -8.26
CA PHE A 65 5.28 -3.92 -9.45
C PHE A 65 4.99 -2.57 -10.11
N ASN A 66 5.33 -2.44 -11.40
CA ASN A 66 5.12 -1.23 -12.17
C ASN A 66 3.95 -1.44 -13.14
N ALA A 67 2.81 -0.79 -12.86
CA ALA A 67 1.66 -0.78 -13.74
C ALA A 67 1.72 0.40 -14.71
N ARG A 68 1.83 0.11 -16.01
CA ARG A 68 1.96 1.10 -17.09
C ARG A 68 0.62 1.38 -17.77
N ASN A 69 -0.40 0.57 -17.53
CA ASN A 69 -1.76 0.76 -18.02
C ASN A 69 -2.79 0.17 -17.04
N TYR A 70 -4.07 0.48 -17.23
CA TYR A 70 -5.14 0.02 -16.34
C TYR A 70 -5.35 -1.51 -16.32
N ASN A 71 -4.89 -2.26 -17.34
CA ASN A 71 -4.92 -3.73 -17.30
C ASN A 71 -3.84 -4.28 -16.37
N ASP A 72 -2.66 -3.63 -16.29
CA ASP A 72 -1.63 -3.99 -15.31
C ASP A 72 -2.15 -3.75 -13.88
N VAL A 73 -2.87 -2.65 -13.67
CA VAL A 73 -3.56 -2.37 -12.39
C VAL A 73 -4.59 -3.46 -12.08
N ALA A 74 -5.41 -3.81 -13.06
CA ALA A 74 -6.40 -4.87 -12.91
C ALA A 74 -5.76 -6.22 -12.55
N PHE A 75 -4.64 -6.55 -13.21
CA PHE A 75 -3.83 -7.73 -12.90
C PHE A 75 -3.30 -7.68 -11.47
N ALA A 76 -2.75 -6.54 -11.04
CA ALA A 76 -2.18 -6.38 -9.71
C ALA A 76 -3.23 -6.56 -8.60
N ILE A 77 -4.44 -6.03 -8.79
CA ILE A 77 -5.55 -6.18 -7.84
C ILE A 77 -6.05 -7.64 -7.81
N LYS A 78 -6.30 -8.24 -8.98
CA LYS A 78 -6.80 -9.63 -9.08
C LYS A 78 -5.83 -10.64 -8.47
N ASN A 79 -4.54 -10.46 -8.72
CA ASN A 79 -3.50 -11.38 -8.23
C ASN A 79 -2.98 -11.02 -6.84
N MET A 80 -3.56 -10.00 -6.19
CA MET A 80 -3.15 -9.56 -4.85
C MET A 80 -1.68 -9.12 -4.75
N ALA A 81 -1.12 -8.59 -5.85
CA ALA A 81 0.14 -7.84 -5.82
C ALA A 81 -0.04 -6.56 -4.98
N VAL A 82 -1.20 -5.91 -5.13
CA VAL A 82 -1.73 -4.92 -4.20
C VAL A 82 -2.98 -5.48 -3.51
N ARG A 83 -3.09 -5.29 -2.20
CA ARG A 83 -4.23 -5.75 -1.39
C ARG A 83 -4.43 -4.83 -0.19
N GLY A 84 -5.57 -4.97 0.47
CA GLY A 84 -6.07 -4.03 1.46
C GLY A 84 -6.99 -3.01 0.80
N ALA A 85 -8.16 -2.78 1.39
CA ALA A 85 -9.23 -2.05 0.71
C ALA A 85 -8.81 -0.60 0.36
N PRO A 86 -8.13 0.13 1.25
CA PRO A 86 -7.64 1.46 0.90
C PRO A 86 -6.51 1.45 -0.16
N SER A 87 -5.58 0.47 -0.15
CA SER A 87 -4.58 0.34 -1.23
C SER A 87 -5.19 0.09 -2.59
N ILE A 88 -6.24 -0.74 -2.62
CA ILE A 88 -6.97 -1.07 -3.85
C ILE A 88 -7.67 0.17 -4.39
N GLY A 89 -8.31 0.95 -3.51
CA GLY A 89 -8.89 2.25 -3.87
C GLY A 89 -7.84 3.20 -4.47
N ALA A 90 -6.69 3.33 -3.84
CA ALA A 90 -5.58 4.16 -4.34
C ALA A 90 -5.08 3.68 -5.72
N ALA A 91 -4.87 2.38 -5.90
CA ALA A 91 -4.48 1.81 -7.19
C ALA A 91 -5.55 2.06 -8.27
N ALA A 92 -6.83 1.98 -7.90
CA ALA A 92 -7.94 2.21 -8.82
C ALA A 92 -8.05 3.67 -9.27
N VAL A 93 -7.95 4.65 -8.36
CA VAL A 93 -8.01 6.06 -8.75
C VAL A 93 -6.87 6.44 -9.68
N TYR A 94 -5.65 5.96 -9.38
CA TYR A 94 -4.52 6.15 -10.27
C TYR A 94 -4.70 5.42 -11.60
N GLY A 95 -5.29 4.22 -11.61
CA GLY A 95 -5.59 3.47 -12.83
C GLY A 95 -6.55 4.20 -13.77
N ILE A 96 -7.58 4.85 -13.23
CA ILE A 96 -8.50 5.69 -14.01
C ILE A 96 -7.80 6.95 -14.52
N ALA A 97 -7.03 7.64 -13.67
CA ALA A 97 -6.24 8.81 -14.09
C ALA A 97 -5.23 8.47 -15.19
N GLN A 98 -4.56 7.32 -15.08
CA GLN A 98 -3.64 6.80 -16.09
C GLN A 98 -4.35 6.50 -17.42
N ALA A 99 -5.52 5.85 -17.38
CA ALA A 99 -6.32 5.59 -18.57
C ALA A 99 -6.75 6.90 -19.27
N HIS A 100 -7.17 7.90 -18.49
CA HIS A 100 -7.53 9.22 -18.99
C HIS A 100 -6.36 9.93 -19.65
N ALA A 101 -5.19 9.99 -18.98
CA ALA A 101 -3.97 10.60 -19.52
C ALA A 101 -3.50 9.93 -20.82
N GLN A 102 -3.73 8.62 -20.96
CA GLN A 102 -3.43 7.84 -22.15
C GLN A 102 -4.52 7.90 -23.24
N LYS A 103 -5.54 8.75 -23.07
CA LYS A 103 -6.69 8.91 -23.97
C LYS A 103 -7.40 7.57 -24.27
N LYS A 104 -7.49 6.68 -23.27
CA LYS A 104 -8.23 5.42 -23.36
C LYS A 104 -9.69 5.62 -22.94
N ASP A 105 -10.54 4.65 -23.29
CA ASP A 105 -11.94 4.64 -22.83
C ASP A 105 -12.00 4.42 -21.31
N ILE A 106 -12.27 5.50 -20.58
CA ILE A 106 -12.38 5.51 -19.12
C ILE A 106 -13.56 4.68 -18.60
N LYS A 107 -14.65 4.54 -19.39
CA LYS A 107 -15.81 3.72 -18.99
C LYS A 107 -15.44 2.24 -19.05
N ASN A 108 -14.72 1.84 -20.10
CA ASN A 108 -14.20 0.48 -20.21
C ASN A 108 -13.14 0.19 -19.13
N ALA A 109 -12.22 1.12 -18.86
CA ALA A 109 -11.25 0.98 -17.78
C ALA A 109 -11.94 0.80 -16.41
N ALA A 110 -12.95 1.62 -16.12
CA ALA A 110 -13.77 1.48 -14.91
C ALA A 110 -14.46 0.12 -14.83
N LYS A 111 -15.07 -0.36 -15.92
CA LYS A 111 -15.70 -1.69 -15.97
C LYS A 111 -14.70 -2.80 -15.66
N ILE A 112 -13.52 -2.76 -16.27
CA ILE A 112 -12.46 -3.77 -16.07
C ILE A 112 -11.96 -3.76 -14.63
N LEU A 113 -11.69 -2.58 -14.07
CA LEU A 113 -11.21 -2.44 -12.69
C LEU A 113 -12.27 -2.91 -11.68
N ARG A 114 -13.55 -2.56 -11.85
CA ARG A 114 -14.65 -3.04 -11.01
C ARG A 114 -14.75 -4.57 -10.98
N ASN A 115 -14.49 -5.23 -12.10
CA ASN A 115 -14.51 -6.68 -12.23
C ASN A 115 -13.28 -7.39 -11.65
N THR A 116 -12.34 -6.66 -11.02
CA THR A 116 -11.19 -7.27 -10.34
C THR A 116 -11.59 -7.90 -9.01
N ARG A 117 -12.45 -7.23 -8.25
CA ARG A 117 -12.95 -7.67 -6.94
C ARG A 117 -14.39 -7.16 -6.75
N PRO A 118 -15.41 -7.90 -7.23
CA PRO A 118 -16.78 -7.41 -7.34
C PRO A 118 -17.49 -7.14 -6.01
N THR A 119 -16.87 -7.47 -4.88
CA THR A 119 -17.38 -7.20 -3.52
C THR A 119 -16.63 -6.08 -2.79
N ALA A 120 -15.59 -5.50 -3.40
CA ALA A 120 -14.78 -4.47 -2.76
C ALA A 120 -15.47 -3.09 -2.86
N HIS A 121 -16.22 -2.71 -1.82
CA HIS A 121 -16.92 -1.41 -1.77
C HIS A 121 -15.99 -0.21 -2.07
N ASP A 122 -14.82 -0.16 -1.43
CA ASP A 122 -13.86 0.95 -1.60
C ASP A 122 -13.32 1.07 -3.03
N LEU A 123 -13.24 -0.05 -3.76
CA LEU A 123 -12.87 -0.05 -5.18
C LEU A 123 -13.95 0.66 -6.02
N PHE A 124 -15.23 0.37 -5.76
CA PHE A 124 -16.33 1.02 -6.46
C PHE A 124 -16.38 2.51 -6.16
N TYR A 125 -16.30 2.88 -4.88
CA TYR A 125 -16.29 4.28 -4.44
C TYR A 125 -15.15 5.08 -5.07
N ALA A 126 -13.92 4.53 -5.07
CA ALA A 126 -12.75 5.14 -5.70
C ALA A 126 -12.95 5.40 -7.20
N ILE A 127 -13.49 4.41 -7.93
CA ILE A 127 -13.77 4.53 -9.36
C ILE A 127 -14.86 5.58 -9.62
N ASP A 128 -15.94 5.56 -8.84
CA ASP A 128 -17.06 6.51 -8.98
C ASP A 128 -16.62 7.95 -8.71
N TYR A 129 -15.80 8.15 -7.66
CA TYR A 129 -15.16 9.42 -7.37
C TYR A 129 -14.39 9.93 -8.60
N MET A 130 -13.52 9.11 -9.18
CA MET A 130 -12.72 9.54 -10.33
C MET A 130 -13.55 9.83 -11.59
N LEU A 131 -14.57 9.02 -11.87
CA LEU A 131 -15.46 9.27 -13.00
C LEU A 131 -16.23 10.59 -12.84
N LYS A 132 -16.65 10.91 -11.61
CA LYS A 132 -17.30 12.19 -11.30
C LYS A 132 -16.36 13.37 -11.49
N GLU A 133 -15.15 13.29 -10.96
CA GLU A 133 -14.13 14.36 -11.08
C GLU A 133 -13.79 14.66 -12.54
N ILE A 134 -13.56 13.61 -13.35
CA ILE A 134 -13.27 13.77 -14.78
C ILE A 134 -14.47 14.37 -15.51
N LYS A 135 -15.70 13.91 -15.21
CA LYS A 135 -16.93 14.45 -15.83
C LYS A 135 -17.12 15.93 -15.51
N SER A 136 -16.72 16.37 -14.32
CA SER A 136 -16.77 17.77 -13.89
C SER A 136 -15.66 18.63 -14.51
N GLY A 137 -14.75 18.06 -15.31
CA GLY A 137 -13.66 18.79 -15.96
C GLY A 137 -12.43 19.01 -15.06
N ASN A 138 -12.36 18.35 -13.90
CA ASN A 138 -11.19 18.45 -13.01
C ASN A 138 -10.01 17.65 -13.59
N ASP A 139 -8.79 18.10 -13.28
CA ASP A 139 -7.58 17.38 -13.68
C ASP A 139 -7.52 16.00 -13.00
N ALA A 140 -7.54 14.94 -13.81
CA ALA A 140 -7.64 13.57 -13.32
C ALA A 140 -6.46 13.17 -12.41
N LYS A 141 -5.25 13.65 -12.69
CA LYS A 141 -4.07 13.32 -11.90
C LYS A 141 -4.13 13.98 -10.53
N ASN A 142 -4.48 15.25 -10.47
CA ASN A 142 -4.63 16.00 -9.23
C ASN A 142 -5.80 15.47 -8.39
N SER A 143 -6.93 15.10 -9.00
CA SER A 143 -8.06 14.48 -8.28
C SER A 143 -7.67 13.11 -7.70
N ALA A 144 -6.92 12.28 -8.43
CA ALA A 144 -6.42 11.01 -7.91
C ALA A 144 -5.43 11.20 -6.74
N GLU A 145 -4.48 12.13 -6.85
CA GLU A 145 -3.57 12.45 -5.75
C GLU A 145 -4.33 12.99 -4.53
N LYS A 146 -5.32 13.87 -4.74
CA LYS A 146 -6.16 14.40 -3.65
C LYS A 146 -6.91 13.30 -2.90
N TYR A 147 -7.47 12.33 -3.63
CA TYR A 147 -8.11 11.17 -3.02
C TYR A 147 -7.13 10.37 -2.16
N VAL A 148 -5.95 10.08 -2.70
CA VAL A 148 -4.92 9.30 -2.00
C VAL A 148 -4.40 10.04 -0.76
N GLU A 149 -4.16 11.34 -0.84
CA GLU A 149 -3.74 12.13 0.33
C GLU A 149 -4.84 12.22 1.40
N SER A 150 -6.13 12.28 1.03
CA SER A 150 -7.24 12.20 1.99
C SER A 150 -7.22 10.87 2.74
N LEU A 151 -7.11 9.76 2.00
CA LEU A 151 -7.04 8.40 2.54
C LEU A 151 -5.83 8.20 3.47
N VAL A 152 -4.66 8.73 3.08
CA VAL A 152 -3.46 8.72 3.93
C VAL A 152 -3.70 9.52 5.21
N ASN A 153 -4.31 10.70 5.11
CA ASN A 153 -4.60 11.52 6.27
C ASN A 153 -5.65 10.87 7.20
N GLU A 154 -6.67 10.21 6.67
CA GLU A 154 -7.64 9.43 7.46
C GLU A 154 -6.94 8.33 8.26
N CYS A 155 -6.06 7.55 7.62
CA CYS A 155 -5.24 6.53 8.29
C CYS A 155 -4.35 7.14 9.39
N ARG A 156 -3.74 8.29 9.12
CA ARG A 156 -2.96 9.03 10.10
C ARG A 156 -3.81 9.44 11.31
N MET A 157 -5.03 9.96 11.08
CA MET A 157 -5.93 10.38 12.14
C MET A 157 -6.41 9.18 12.98
N ILE A 158 -6.65 8.01 12.37
CA ILE A 158 -6.91 6.77 13.11
C ILE A 158 -5.76 6.47 14.08
N GLY A 159 -4.51 6.60 13.62
CA GLY A 159 -3.32 6.47 14.47
C GLY A 159 -3.31 7.45 15.65
N VAL A 160 -3.46 8.74 15.38
CA VAL A 160 -3.46 9.83 16.38
C VAL A 160 -4.54 9.66 17.44
N HIS A 161 -5.75 9.27 17.04
CA HIS A 161 -6.85 9.08 17.98
C HIS A 161 -6.74 7.75 18.73
N GLY A 162 -6.43 6.67 18.01
CA GLY A 162 -6.37 5.33 18.58
C GLY A 162 -5.22 5.16 19.56
N GLU A 163 -4.07 5.81 19.35
CA GLU A 163 -2.93 5.67 20.26
C GLU A 163 -3.22 6.14 21.69
N LYS A 164 -4.22 7.01 21.88
CA LYS A 164 -4.65 7.51 23.19
C LYS A 164 -5.25 6.40 24.05
N LEU A 165 -5.77 5.35 23.41
CA LEU A 165 -6.34 4.17 24.08
C LEU A 165 -5.26 3.16 24.48
N ILE A 166 -4.05 3.26 23.91
CA ILE A 166 -2.93 2.35 24.21
C ILE A 166 -2.11 2.93 25.36
N LYS A 167 -2.06 2.24 26.50
CA LYS A 167 -1.20 2.63 27.63
C LYS A 167 0.19 1.99 27.51
N ASN A 168 1.13 2.50 28.30
CA ASN A 168 2.47 1.92 28.38
C ASN A 168 2.38 0.46 28.86
N ASN A 169 3.28 -0.40 28.37
CA ASN A 169 3.35 -1.85 28.66
C ASN A 169 2.16 -2.70 28.17
N TYR A 170 1.29 -2.16 27.31
CA TYR A 170 0.21 -2.95 26.71
C TYR A 170 0.75 -4.04 25.78
N ARG A 171 0.08 -5.19 25.82
CA ARG A 171 0.24 -6.30 24.88
C ARG A 171 -1.01 -6.36 24.02
N ILE A 172 -0.86 -6.23 22.71
CA ILE A 172 -1.97 -6.02 21.78
C ILE A 172 -1.99 -7.19 20.80
N LEU A 173 -3.15 -7.80 20.59
CA LEU A 173 -3.35 -8.81 19.55
C LEU A 173 -3.85 -8.15 18.27
N THR A 174 -3.36 -8.58 17.11
CA THR A 174 -3.87 -8.15 15.81
C THR A 174 -3.99 -9.33 14.87
N HIS A 175 -4.96 -9.23 13.96
CA HIS A 175 -5.30 -10.26 12.98
C HIS A 175 -5.23 -9.67 11.56
N CYS A 176 -4.79 -10.48 10.60
CA CYS A 176 -4.54 -10.08 9.20
C CYS A 176 -3.44 -9.03 9.06
N ASN A 177 -3.51 -8.25 7.96
CA ASN A 177 -2.71 -7.04 7.78
C ASN A 177 -3.62 -5.83 7.57
N ALA A 178 -3.67 -4.97 8.58
CA ALA A 178 -4.30 -3.66 8.57
C ALA A 178 -3.23 -2.55 8.76
N GLY A 179 -2.04 -2.80 8.25
CA GLY A 179 -0.89 -1.91 8.20
C GLY A 179 -0.88 -0.97 6.99
N ALA A 180 0.27 -0.34 6.79
CA ALA A 180 0.50 0.63 5.72
C ALA A 180 0.51 -0.06 4.34
N LEU A 181 0.95 -1.33 4.27
CA LEU A 181 0.84 -2.13 3.04
C LEU A 181 -0.62 -2.34 2.62
N ALA A 182 -1.56 -2.40 3.57
CA ALA A 182 -2.99 -2.57 3.28
C ALA A 182 -3.71 -1.25 2.98
N THR A 183 -3.02 -0.11 3.11
CA THR A 183 -3.55 1.21 2.80
C THR A 183 -2.67 1.92 1.77
N VAL A 184 -2.09 3.05 2.09
CA VAL A 184 -1.04 3.68 1.27
C VAL A 184 0.13 3.98 2.18
N ASP A 185 -0.19 4.39 3.40
CA ASP A 185 0.72 4.64 4.49
C ASP A 185 -0.03 4.52 5.84
N TYR A 186 0.70 4.48 6.95
CA TYR A 186 0.25 4.37 8.36
C TYR A 186 -0.57 3.13 8.74
N GLY A 187 -1.53 2.71 7.93
CA GLY A 187 -2.49 1.65 8.22
C GLY A 187 -3.71 2.11 9.00
N THR A 188 -4.55 1.14 9.40
CA THR A 188 -5.71 1.38 10.27
C THR A 188 -5.45 0.79 11.65
N ALA A 189 -5.64 -0.52 11.86
CA ALA A 189 -5.43 -1.13 13.18
C ALA A 189 -3.96 -1.09 13.63
N LEU A 190 -3.00 -1.11 12.68
CA LEU A 190 -1.58 -1.01 13.01
C LEU A 190 -1.14 0.43 13.31
N ALA A 191 -1.88 1.44 12.82
CA ALA A 191 -1.50 2.85 12.99
C ALA A 191 -1.44 3.26 14.47
N PRO A 192 -2.44 3.00 15.33
CA PRO A 192 -2.35 3.29 16.77
C PRO A 192 -1.12 2.67 17.44
N MET A 193 -0.77 1.43 17.05
CA MET A 193 0.38 0.70 17.62
C MET A 193 1.71 1.35 17.20
N ARG A 194 1.83 1.78 15.94
CA ARG A 194 2.97 2.57 15.45
C ARG A 194 3.11 3.88 16.20
N PHE A 195 2.03 4.65 16.28
CA PHE A 195 2.03 5.95 16.96
C PHE A 195 2.44 5.81 18.44
N ALA A 196 1.87 4.82 19.14
CA ALA A 196 2.27 4.49 20.50
C ALA A 196 3.78 4.18 20.63
N HIS A 197 4.33 3.39 19.70
CA HIS A 197 5.77 3.09 19.67
C HIS A 197 6.63 4.35 19.44
N TYR A 198 6.29 5.19 18.46
CA TYR A 198 7.02 6.42 18.18
C TYR A 198 6.93 7.43 19.32
N ASN A 199 5.80 7.45 20.03
CA ASN A 199 5.60 8.18 21.28
C ASN A 199 6.18 7.47 22.51
N LYS A 200 7.13 6.55 22.31
CA LYS A 200 7.96 5.91 23.32
C LYS A 200 7.20 5.06 24.34
N LYS A 201 5.96 4.66 24.05
CA LYS A 201 5.27 3.64 24.83
C LYS A 201 5.89 2.28 24.54
N ASN A 202 6.19 1.53 25.58
CA ASN A 202 6.65 0.14 25.47
C ASN A 202 5.44 -0.74 25.15
N VAL A 203 5.21 -0.99 23.86
CA VAL A 203 4.13 -1.86 23.38
C VAL A 203 4.70 -3.17 22.85
N PHE A 204 3.93 -4.24 22.98
CA PHE A 204 4.21 -5.54 22.38
C PHE A 204 3.03 -6.01 21.55
N VAL A 205 3.26 -6.46 20.32
CA VAL A 205 2.20 -6.92 19.42
C VAL A 205 2.25 -8.43 19.23
N PHE A 206 1.16 -9.13 19.52
CA PHE A 206 0.93 -10.49 19.04
C PHE A 206 0.26 -10.41 17.67
N VAL A 207 0.80 -11.14 16.70
CA VAL A 207 0.35 -11.12 15.31
C VAL A 207 -0.10 -12.52 14.94
N ASP A 208 -1.39 -12.69 14.69
CA ASP A 208 -1.93 -13.95 14.16
C ASP A 208 -1.38 -14.21 12.76
N GLU A 209 -0.94 -15.43 12.46
CA GLU A 209 -0.42 -15.77 11.14
C GLU A 209 -1.45 -15.50 10.01
N THR A 210 -2.74 -15.67 10.31
CA THR A 210 -3.90 -15.42 9.45
C THR A 210 -3.97 -16.36 8.25
N ARG A 211 -4.32 -17.63 8.49
CA ARG A 211 -4.55 -18.62 7.43
C ARG A 211 -5.78 -18.25 6.57
N PRO A 212 -5.82 -18.68 5.29
CA PRO A 212 -4.78 -19.43 4.57
C PRO A 212 -3.75 -18.53 3.85
N ARG A 213 -3.94 -17.20 3.86
CA ARG A 213 -3.18 -16.26 3.04
C ARG A 213 -1.95 -15.67 3.74
N LEU A 214 -1.79 -15.96 5.03
CA LEU A 214 -0.66 -15.61 5.87
C LEU A 214 -0.38 -14.10 5.93
N GLN A 215 -1.43 -13.27 5.97
CA GLN A 215 -1.28 -11.81 6.00
C GLN A 215 -0.59 -11.31 7.26
N GLY A 216 -0.62 -12.08 8.36
CA GLY A 216 0.18 -11.79 9.55
C GLY A 216 1.67 -11.66 9.27
N MET A 217 2.19 -12.35 8.23
CA MET A 217 3.57 -12.21 7.81
C MET A 217 3.88 -10.83 7.22
N LEU A 218 2.90 -10.19 6.57
CA LEU A 218 3.02 -8.81 6.09
C LEU A 218 3.05 -7.83 7.27
N THR A 219 2.18 -8.05 8.26
CA THR A 219 2.18 -7.27 9.51
C THR A 219 3.51 -7.39 10.24
N SER A 220 4.01 -8.62 10.43
CA SER A 220 5.33 -8.87 11.05
C SER A 220 6.45 -8.20 10.27
N TRP A 221 6.43 -8.28 8.93
CA TRP A 221 7.40 -7.59 8.08
C TRP A 221 7.39 -6.07 8.31
N GLU A 222 6.23 -5.43 8.37
CA GLU A 222 6.12 -4.00 8.66
C GLU A 222 6.69 -3.66 10.05
N LEU A 223 6.31 -4.43 11.08
CA LEU A 223 6.78 -4.21 12.45
C LEU A 223 8.30 -4.43 12.62
N LEU A 224 8.88 -5.40 11.91
CA LEU A 224 10.34 -5.64 11.88
C LEU A 224 11.11 -4.46 11.28
N ASN A 225 10.58 -3.89 10.20
CA ASN A 225 11.21 -2.73 9.55
C ASN A 225 11.23 -1.50 10.45
N GLU A 226 10.25 -1.38 11.35
CA GLU A 226 10.10 -0.24 12.26
C GLU A 226 10.63 -0.50 13.69
N ASN A 227 11.20 -1.68 13.95
CA ASN A 227 11.68 -2.10 15.27
C ASN A 227 10.59 -2.12 16.36
N ILE A 228 9.35 -2.42 15.99
CA ILE A 228 8.26 -2.60 16.94
C ILE A 228 8.31 -4.04 17.47
N LYS A 229 8.35 -4.20 18.80
CA LYS A 229 8.41 -5.52 19.45
C LYS A 229 7.16 -6.32 19.15
N HIS A 230 7.31 -7.53 18.61
CA HIS A 230 6.19 -8.40 18.31
C HIS A 230 6.57 -9.87 18.28
N ARG A 231 5.56 -10.74 18.24
CA ARG A 231 5.71 -12.18 17.97
C ARG A 231 4.55 -12.67 17.12
N VAL A 232 4.88 -13.45 16.10
CA VAL A 232 3.88 -14.17 15.30
C VAL A 232 3.42 -15.41 16.05
N ILE A 233 2.11 -15.67 16.06
CA ILE A 233 1.50 -16.84 16.67
C ILE A 233 0.56 -17.55 15.67
N PRO A 234 0.41 -18.88 15.77
CA PRO A 234 -0.67 -19.59 15.07
C PRO A 234 -2.04 -19.02 15.47
N ASP A 235 -3.01 -19.04 14.56
CA ASP A 235 -4.36 -18.50 14.79
C ASP A 235 -5.09 -19.14 16.01
N ASN A 236 -4.69 -20.34 16.43
CA ASN A 236 -5.30 -21.11 17.52
C ASN A 236 -4.52 -21.08 18.85
N ALA A 237 -3.40 -20.36 18.94
CA ALA A 237 -2.48 -20.40 20.08
C ALA A 237 -2.96 -19.62 21.31
#